data_AF-A0A8B6CE43-F1
#
_entry.id   AF-A0A8B6CE43-F1
#
_cell.length_a   1.000
_cell.length_b   1.000
_cell.length_c   1.000
_cell.angle_alpha   90.00
_cell.angle_beta   90.00
_cell.angle_gamma   90.00
#
_symmetry.space_group_name_H-M   'P 1'
#
loop_
_entity.id
_entity.type
_entity.pdbx_description
1 polymer ?
#
loop_
_entity_poly.entity_id
_entity_poly.type
_entity_poly.pdbx_seq_one_letter_code
_entity_poly.pdbx_strand_id
1 'polypeptide(L)' 'MKDQDTPRNSWPVGLVDRIFPSSDGKIRKVEVAIVKDGKRTTYTRPITELVTLLEVD' A
#
# COMPACT_ATOMS: atom_id res chain seq x y z
N MET A 1 -3.48 -12.71 9.45
CA MET A 1 -3.96 -11.51 10.17
C MET A 1 -2.83 -10.49 10.07
N LYS A 2 -3.10 -9.23 9.72
CA LYS A 2 -2.08 -8.17 9.82
C LYS A 2 -1.88 -7.97 11.33
N ASP A 3 -0.66 -8.03 11.85
CA ASP A 3 -0.42 -7.53 13.20
C ASP A 3 -0.60 -6.01 13.12
N GLN A 4 -1.72 -5.53 13.63
CA GLN A 4 -2.04 -4.10 13.66
C GLN A 4 -1.00 -3.31 14.46
N ASP A 5 -0.21 -4.00 15.29
CA ASP A 5 0.77 -3.44 16.19
C ASP A 5 2.21 -3.44 15.64
N THR A 6 2.42 -3.89 14.39
CA THR A 6 3.74 -3.82 13.77
C THR A 6 4.15 -2.36 13.50
N PRO A 7 5.29 -1.88 14.04
CA PRO A 7 5.76 -0.51 13.81
C PRO A 7 5.90 -0.17 12.33
N ARG A 8 5.51 1.06 11.94
CA ARG A 8 5.48 1.47 10.51
C ARG A 8 6.81 1.33 9.79
N ASN A 9 7.93 1.50 10.49
CA ASN A 9 9.29 1.33 9.95
C ASN A 9 9.65 -0.13 9.62
N SER A 10 8.83 -1.11 10.04
CA SER A 10 8.98 -2.52 9.70
C SER A 10 7.97 -3.00 8.66
N TRP A 11 7.14 -2.09 8.13
CA TRP A 11 6.25 -2.43 7.03
C TRP A 11 7.04 -2.68 5.74
N PRO A 12 6.58 -3.60 4.88
CA PRO A 12 7.23 -3.83 3.60
C PRO A 12 7.09 -2.60 2.71
N VAL A 13 8.16 -2.29 1.98
CA VAL A 13 8.14 -1.29 0.91
C VAL A 13 7.42 -1.87 -0.31
N GLY A 14 6.60 -1.06 -0.95
CA GLY A 14 5.86 -1.45 -2.15
C GLY A 14 5.58 -0.29 -3.08
N LEU A 15 5.22 -0.63 -4.31
CA LEU A 15 4.80 0.32 -5.35
C LEU A 15 3.27 0.33 -5.43
N VAL A 16 2.67 1.51 -5.53
CA VAL A 16 1.25 1.63 -5.89
C VAL A 16 1.10 1.23 -7.37
N ASP A 17 0.39 0.13 -7.62
CA ASP A 17 0.20 -0.46 -8.96
C ASP A 17 -1.13 0.01 -9.59
N ARG A 18 -2.14 0.25 -8.75
CA ARG A 18 -3.48 0.71 -9.17
C ARG A 18 -4.16 1.54 -8.10
N ILE A 19 -4.92 2.55 -8.52
CA ILE A 19 -5.79 3.34 -7.66
C ILE A 19 -7.26 2.91 -7.79
N PHE A 20 -8.01 3.02 -6.68
CA PHE A 20 -9.46 2.80 -6.67
C PHE A 20 -10.19 4.08 -6.21
N PRO A 21 -10.66 4.93 -7.14
CA PRO A 21 -11.44 6.10 -6.80
C PRO A 21 -12.77 5.72 -6.15
N SER A 22 -13.13 6.45 -5.09
CA SER A 22 -14.48 6.39 -4.51
C SER A 22 -15.46 7.21 -5.36
N SER A 23 -16.76 7.11 -5.06
CA SER A 23 -17.79 7.90 -5.76
C SER A 23 -17.60 9.42 -5.67
N ASP A 24 -16.94 9.91 -4.61
CA ASP A 24 -16.59 11.32 -4.42
C ASP A 24 -15.25 11.71 -5.09
N GLY A 25 -14.68 10.83 -5.92
CA GLY A 25 -13.39 11.03 -6.59
C GLY A 25 -12.16 10.85 -5.70
N LYS A 26 -12.32 10.68 -4.38
CA LYS A 26 -11.19 10.51 -3.47
C LYS A 26 -10.69 9.07 -3.44
N ILE A 27 -9.37 8.89 -3.37
CA ILE A 27 -8.74 7.57 -3.24
C ILE A 27 -8.75 7.19 -1.76
N ARG A 28 -9.34 6.04 -1.42
CA ARG A 28 -9.32 5.48 -0.05
C ARG A 28 -8.68 4.10 0.03
N LYS A 29 -8.52 3.43 -1.12
CA LYS A 29 -7.86 2.15 -1.25
C LYS A 29 -7.01 2.16 -2.51
N VAL A 30 -5.90 1.45 -2.47
CA VAL A 30 -5.00 1.24 -3.60
C VAL A 30 -4.54 -0.21 -3.63
N GLU A 31 -4.10 -0.67 -4.80
CA GLU A 31 -3.36 -1.91 -4.95
C GLU A 31 -1.87 -1.59 -4.80
N VAL A 32 -1.20 -2.29 -3.90
CA VAL A 32 0.24 -2.15 -3.67
C VAL A 32 0.92 -3.47 -4.03
N ALA A 33 1.92 -3.40 -4.91
CA ALA A 33 2.80 -4.51 -5.21
C ALA A 33 4.01 -4.50 -4.25
N ILE A 34 4.27 -5.62 -3.59
CA ILE A 34 5.48 -5.84 -2.80
C ILE A 34 6.25 -7.05 -3.34
N VAL A 35 7.55 -7.12 -3.03
CA VAL A 35 8.34 -8.35 -3.20
C VAL A 35 8.41 -9.03 -1.84
N LYS A 36 7.83 -10.23 -1.75
CA LYS A 36 7.89 -11.08 -0.57
C LYS A 36 8.47 -12.42 -0.98
N ASP A 37 9.53 -12.87 -0.30
CA ASP A 37 10.20 -14.15 -0.56
C ASP A 37 10.60 -14.32 -2.05
N GLY A 38 11.10 -13.24 -2.67
CA GLY A 38 11.47 -13.21 -4.09
C GLY A 38 10.30 -13.17 -5.08
N LYS A 39 9.04 -13.16 -4.60
CA LYS A 39 7.85 -13.15 -5.45
C LYS A 39 7.11 -11.81 -5.36
N ARG A 40 6.75 -11.25 -6.52
CA ARG A 40 5.84 -10.10 -6.60
C ARG A 40 4.44 -10.54 -6.17
N THR A 41 3.89 -9.88 -5.16
CA THR A 41 2.53 -10.11 -4.64
C THR A 41 1.82 -8.77 -4.50
N THR A 42 0.56 -8.70 -4.92
CA THR A 42 -0.27 -7.50 -4.79
C THR A 42 -1.24 -7.60 -3.63
N TYR A 43 -1.50 -6.48 -2.97
CA TYR A 43 -2.47 -6.36 -1.89
C TYR A 43 -3.29 -5.10 -2.06
N THR A 44 -4.61 -5.20 -1.91
CA THR A 44 -5.47 -4.03 -1.75
C THR A 44 -5.37 -3.53 -0.32
N ARG A 45 -4.97 -2.27 -0.13
CA ARG A 45 -4.81 -1.65 1.18
C ARG A 45 -5.53 -0.31 1.28
N PRO A 46 -6.14 0.01 2.44
CA PRO A 46 -6.57 1.38 2.73
C PRO A 46 -5.38 2.33 2.72
N ILE A 47 -5.57 3.57 2.27
CA ILE A 47 -4.48 4.57 2.26
C ILE A 47 -4.00 4.93 3.68
N THR A 48 -4.84 4.75 4.70
CA THR A 48 -4.50 4.94 6.12
C THR A 48 -3.48 3.92 6.63
N GLU A 49 -3.30 2.82 5.89
CA GLU A 49 -2.32 1.76 6.14
C GLU A 49 -1.07 1.90 5.25
N LEU A 50 -0.78 3.11 4.74
CA LEU A 50 0.40 3.41 3.95
C LEU A 50 1.18 4.59 4.54
N VAL A 51 2.44 4.71 4.11
CA VAL A 51 3.30 5.88 4.34
C VAL A 51 3.99 6.17 3.01
N THR A 52 3.79 7.37 2.44
CA THR A 52 4.45 7.77 1.21
C THR A 52 5.94 7.96 1.47
N LEU A 53 6.79 7.26 0.71
CA LEU A 53 8.24 7.33 0.86
C LEU A 53 8.88 8.34 -0.08
N LEU A 54 8.36 8.42 -1.31
CA LEU A 54 8.87 9.27 -2.38
C LEU A 54 7.67 9.82 -3.15
N GLU A 55 7.71 11.11 -3.45
CA GLU A 55 6.88 11.71 -4.48
C GLU A 55 7.62 11.59 -5.82
N VAL A 56 6.88 11.37 -6.90
CA VAL A 56 7.42 11.33 -8.25
C VAL A 56 6.81 12.51 -8.98
N ASP A 57 7.68 13.36 -9.54
CA ASP A 57 7.33 14.52 -10.35
C ASP A 57 6.76 14.13 -11.73
#